data_AF-A0AA88YSY4-F1
#
_entry.id   AF-A0AA88YSY4-F1
#
_cell.length_a   1.000
_cell.length_b   1.000
_cell.length_c   1.000
_cell.angle_alpha   90.00
_cell.angle_beta   90.00
_cell.angle_gamma   90.00
#
_symmetry.space_group_name_H-M   'P 1'
#
loop_
_entity.id
_entity.type
_entity.pdbx_description
1 polymer ?
#
loop_
_entity_poly.entity_id
_entity_poly.type
_entity_poly.pdbx_seq_one_letter_code
_entity_poly.pdbx_strand_id
1 'polypeptide(L)'
;MATPQYSTTSETTNAGRASRVLLGPCSAQLRDLLRDHVPPQTFPQIIRQKMANHKWTKPQRDLILPSTGQYSGNYSDFDISLLYTLLRNLCNIPKHKNGWGNDPDPNDMSLAANIERIRICRNRLGHALDFSLSDLEFNDIWSSISTAVIEIDKVLKSNQKHKKDVDNLRYKSMDSEMASYFEENLQRQYKEDIEIKSQISESHNVLGKQLDGM
;
A
#
# COMPACT_ATOMS: atom_id res chain seq x y z
N MET A 1 -39.63 -3.05 5.82
CA MET A 1 -39.48 -2.73 4.39
C MET A 1 -38.23 -3.45 3.90
N ALA A 2 -38.34 -4.25 2.84
CA ALA A 2 -37.17 -4.94 2.28
C ALA A 2 -36.25 -3.89 1.63
N THR A 3 -35.00 -3.83 2.07
CA THR A 3 -33.95 -3.06 1.41
C THR A 3 -33.80 -3.59 -0.01
N PRO A 4 -33.80 -2.75 -1.07
CA PRO A 4 -33.51 -3.20 -2.42
C PRO A 4 -32.18 -3.95 -2.43
N GLN A 5 -32.14 -5.12 -3.08
CA GLN A 5 -30.98 -6.02 -3.16
C GLN A 5 -29.69 -5.36 -3.72
N TYR A 6 -29.81 -4.14 -4.24
CA TYR A 6 -28.74 -3.36 -4.87
C TYR A 6 -28.60 -1.94 -4.30
N SER A 7 -29.13 -1.68 -3.11
CA SER A 7 -28.98 -0.37 -2.44
C SER A 7 -27.68 -0.31 -1.62
N THR A 8 -27.02 0.85 -1.63
CA THR A 8 -25.84 1.09 -0.79
C THR A 8 -26.23 1.01 0.68
N THR A 9 -25.38 0.35 1.48
CA THR A 9 -25.52 0.30 2.94
C THR A 9 -24.53 1.26 3.60
N SER A 10 -24.69 1.48 4.90
CA SER A 10 -23.68 2.19 5.70
C SER A 10 -22.31 1.51 5.60
N GLU A 11 -22.28 0.18 5.63
CA GLU A 11 -21.07 -0.61 5.65
C GLU A 11 -20.33 -0.55 4.31
N THR A 12 -21.04 -0.65 3.18
CA THR A 12 -20.41 -0.51 1.86
C THR A 12 -19.97 0.94 1.59
N THR A 13 -20.69 1.92 2.12
CA THR A 13 -20.27 3.33 2.11
C THR A 13 -18.98 3.55 2.90
N ASN A 14 -18.87 2.94 4.09
CA ASN A 14 -17.68 2.99 4.93
C ASN A 14 -16.47 2.34 4.24
N ALA A 15 -16.66 1.16 3.64
CA ALA A 15 -15.63 0.49 2.83
C ALA A 15 -15.16 1.37 1.67
N GLY A 16 -16.08 1.95 0.91
CA GLY A 16 -15.75 2.89 -0.17
C GLY A 16 -14.97 4.11 0.31
N ARG A 17 -15.35 4.71 1.45
CA ARG A 17 -14.65 5.89 2.03
C ARG A 17 -13.22 5.56 2.43
N ALA A 18 -13.03 4.45 3.14
CA ALA A 18 -11.70 4.01 3.56
C ALA A 18 -10.82 3.68 2.34
N SER A 19 -11.40 3.04 1.32
CA SER A 19 -10.69 2.71 0.08
C SER A 19 -10.29 3.95 -0.71
N ARG A 20 -11.17 4.94 -0.81
CA ARG A 20 -10.89 6.24 -1.43
C ARG A 20 -9.73 6.97 -0.76
N VAL A 21 -9.67 6.93 0.58
CA VAL A 21 -8.58 7.54 1.35
C VAL A 21 -7.24 6.85 1.10
N LEU A 22 -7.24 5.52 1.05
CA LEU A 22 -6.04 4.74 0.76
C LEU A 22 -5.54 5.02 -0.66
N LEU A 23 -6.39 4.85 -1.66
CA LEU A 23 -6.02 4.97 -3.06
C LEU A 23 -5.75 6.41 -3.51
N GLY A 24 -6.33 7.40 -2.84
CA GLY A 24 -6.09 8.82 -3.08
C GLY A 24 -5.00 9.40 -2.17
N PRO A 25 -5.35 10.09 -1.07
CA PRO A 25 -4.40 10.81 -0.22
C PRO A 25 -3.24 9.97 0.32
N CYS A 26 -3.45 8.72 0.74
CA CYS A 26 -2.35 7.90 1.27
C CYS A 26 -1.36 7.54 0.15
N SER A 27 -1.84 7.10 -1.00
CA SER A 27 -0.98 6.88 -2.18
C SER A 27 -0.22 8.13 -2.58
N ALA A 28 -0.89 9.30 -2.59
CA ALA A 28 -0.24 10.58 -2.89
C ALA A 28 0.88 10.90 -1.89
N GLN A 29 0.62 10.71 -0.59
CA GLN A 29 1.61 10.93 0.46
C GLN A 29 2.81 9.97 0.34
N LEU A 30 2.58 8.69 0.05
CA LEU A 30 3.65 7.72 -0.17
C LEU A 30 4.48 8.05 -1.43
N ARG A 31 3.86 8.61 -2.48
CA ARG A 31 4.58 9.13 -3.66
C ARG A 31 5.44 10.33 -3.33
N ASP A 32 4.92 11.27 -2.53
CA ASP A 32 5.68 12.43 -2.07
C ASP A 32 6.87 11.98 -1.20
N LEU A 33 6.66 11.00 -0.32
CA LEU A 33 7.73 10.39 0.48
C LEU A 33 8.79 9.69 -0.36
N LEU A 34 8.37 8.94 -1.39
CA LEU A 34 9.30 8.31 -2.32
C LEU A 34 10.09 9.36 -3.09
N ARG A 35 9.46 10.47 -3.51
CA ARG A 35 10.11 11.57 -4.24
C ARG A 35 11.16 12.27 -3.39
N ASP A 36 10.90 12.42 -2.10
CA ASP A 36 11.84 13.01 -1.14
C ASP A 36 13.09 12.14 -0.96
N HIS A 37 12.94 10.82 -0.86
CA HIS A 37 14.07 9.89 -0.70
C HIS A 37 14.77 9.56 -2.02
N VAL A 38 14.01 9.47 -3.10
CA VAL A 38 14.46 9.05 -4.43
C VAL A 38 13.88 10.02 -5.45
N PRO A 39 14.59 11.13 -5.75
CA PRO A 39 14.19 12.05 -6.80
C PRO A 39 14.03 11.32 -8.15
N PRO A 40 12.97 11.59 -8.95
CA PRO A 40 12.67 10.84 -10.18
C PRO A 40 13.84 10.76 -11.16
N GLN A 41 14.67 11.80 -11.23
CA GLN A 41 15.85 11.86 -12.10
C GLN A 41 16.91 10.81 -11.71
N THR A 42 16.98 10.48 -10.42
CA THR A 42 17.93 9.50 -9.85
C THR A 42 17.35 8.09 -9.79
N PHE A 43 16.03 7.94 -9.95
CA PHE A 43 15.33 6.67 -9.81
C PHE A 43 15.91 5.57 -10.72
N PRO A 44 16.14 5.77 -12.04
CA PRO A 44 16.70 4.72 -12.89
C PRO A 44 18.07 4.22 -12.42
N GLN A 45 18.93 5.12 -11.94
CA GLN A 45 20.26 4.78 -11.44
C GLN A 45 20.19 4.00 -10.12
N ILE A 46 19.40 4.48 -9.17
CA ILE A 46 19.23 3.85 -7.85
C ILE A 46 18.61 2.46 -7.99
N ILE A 47 17.61 2.31 -8.86
CA ILE A 47 16.96 1.03 -9.15
C ILE A 47 17.98 0.06 -9.72
N ARG A 48 18.75 0.44 -10.75
CA ARG A 48 19.80 -0.43 -11.33
C ARG A 48 20.81 -0.88 -10.28
N GLN A 49 21.27 0.03 -9.43
CA GLN A 49 22.22 -0.27 -8.37
C GLN A 49 21.63 -1.23 -7.32
N LYS A 50 20.39 -0.99 -6.86
CA LYS A 50 19.74 -1.80 -5.83
C LYS A 50 19.24 -3.14 -6.38
N MET A 51 18.91 -3.23 -7.66
CA MET A 51 18.52 -4.47 -8.34
C MET A 51 19.67 -5.46 -8.47
N ALA A 52 20.91 -4.97 -8.58
CA ALA A 52 22.11 -5.81 -8.57
C ALA A 52 22.42 -6.39 -7.18
N ASN A 53 22.02 -5.67 -6.11
CA ASN A 53 22.45 -5.96 -4.74
C ASN A 53 21.35 -6.57 -3.85
N HIS A 54 20.13 -6.72 -4.37
CA HIS A 54 18.99 -7.26 -3.63
C HIS A 54 18.34 -8.41 -4.41
N LYS A 55 17.92 -9.46 -3.70
CA LYS A 55 17.23 -10.61 -4.29
C LYS A 55 15.76 -10.23 -4.58
N TRP A 56 15.54 -9.53 -5.67
CA TRP A 56 14.20 -9.28 -6.22
C TRP A 56 13.73 -10.49 -7.02
N THR A 57 12.48 -10.91 -6.83
CA THR A 57 11.87 -11.93 -7.68
C THR A 57 11.48 -11.37 -9.03
N LYS A 58 11.33 -12.24 -10.03
CA LYS A 58 10.96 -11.85 -11.39
C LYS A 58 9.70 -10.96 -11.43
N PRO A 59 8.60 -11.27 -10.73
CA PRO A 59 7.43 -10.39 -10.69
C PRO A 59 7.72 -9.00 -10.11
N GLN A 60 8.52 -8.94 -9.03
CA GLN A 60 8.93 -7.64 -8.44
C GLN A 60 9.80 -6.85 -9.42
N ARG A 61 10.64 -7.53 -10.19
CA ARG A 61 11.47 -6.88 -11.20
C ARG A 61 10.63 -6.35 -12.35
N ASP A 62 9.68 -7.14 -12.84
CA ASP A 62 8.81 -6.79 -13.95
C ASP A 62 7.89 -5.60 -13.58
N LEU A 63 7.48 -5.49 -12.31
CA LEU A 63 6.71 -4.35 -11.78
C LEU A 63 7.54 -3.05 -11.71
N ILE A 64 8.84 -3.15 -11.46
CA ILE A 64 9.74 -2.01 -11.24
C ILE A 64 10.47 -1.58 -12.53
N LEU A 65 10.80 -2.54 -13.39
CA LEU A 65 11.46 -2.39 -14.69
C LEU A 65 10.71 -3.26 -15.70
N PRO A 66 9.70 -2.73 -16.42
CA PRO A 66 9.08 -3.48 -17.50
C PRO A 66 10.14 -3.85 -18.57
N SER A 67 9.82 -4.86 -19.39
CA SER A 67 10.69 -5.68 -20.25
C SER A 67 11.79 -4.97 -21.07
N THR A 68 11.72 -3.65 -21.24
CA THR A 68 12.72 -2.80 -21.91
C THR A 68 13.92 -2.44 -21.00
N GLY A 69 13.90 -2.79 -19.71
CA GLY A 69 14.98 -2.49 -18.76
C GLY A 69 15.11 -1.00 -18.42
N GLN A 70 14.11 -0.20 -18.80
CA GLN A 70 13.98 1.21 -18.45
C GLN A 70 12.56 1.44 -17.92
N TYR A 71 12.47 1.90 -16.68
CA TYR A 71 11.20 2.45 -16.19
C TYR A 71 10.99 3.82 -16.84
N SER A 72 9.91 3.95 -17.62
CA SER A 72 9.49 5.19 -18.28
C SER A 72 8.24 5.82 -17.66
N GLY A 73 7.77 5.29 -16.53
CA GLY A 73 6.52 5.74 -15.92
C GLY A 73 6.69 6.94 -14.99
N ASN A 74 5.58 7.51 -14.57
CA ASN A 74 5.54 8.56 -13.57
C ASN A 74 5.22 7.95 -12.21
N TYR A 75 5.71 8.54 -11.11
CA TYR A 75 5.32 8.11 -9.75
C TYR A 75 3.80 8.13 -9.55
N SER A 76 3.08 8.94 -10.32
CA SER A 76 1.61 8.94 -10.38
C SER A 76 1.01 7.57 -10.74
N ASP A 77 1.73 6.74 -11.49
CA ASP A 77 1.27 5.42 -11.94
C ASP A 77 1.50 4.34 -10.87
N PHE A 78 2.25 4.65 -9.80
CA PHE A 78 2.53 3.69 -8.74
C PHE A 78 1.34 3.48 -7.84
N ASP A 79 0.95 2.22 -7.67
CA ASP A 79 -0.02 1.78 -6.67
C ASP A 79 0.62 1.58 -5.29
N ILE A 80 -0.20 1.24 -4.29
CA ILE A 80 0.26 1.12 -2.89
C ILE A 80 1.22 -0.07 -2.73
N SER A 81 0.99 -1.19 -3.44
CA SER A 81 1.87 -2.36 -3.43
C SER A 81 3.29 -2.00 -3.87
N LEU A 82 3.39 -1.29 -5.00
CA LEU A 82 4.66 -0.85 -5.55
C LEU A 82 5.31 0.21 -4.66
N LEU A 83 4.56 1.22 -4.21
CA LEU A 83 5.08 2.26 -3.31
C LEU A 83 5.66 1.67 -2.03
N TYR A 84 4.94 0.76 -1.37
CA TYR A 84 5.42 0.04 -0.19
C TYR A 84 6.73 -0.70 -0.48
N THR A 85 6.78 -1.40 -1.62
CA THR A 85 7.94 -2.18 -2.07
C THR A 85 9.16 -1.29 -2.35
N LEU A 86 8.97 -0.13 -2.95
CA LEU A 86 10.05 0.82 -3.23
C LEU A 86 10.55 1.49 -1.95
N LEU A 87 9.65 1.96 -1.09
CA LEU A 87 10.00 2.63 0.17
C LEU A 87 10.81 1.70 1.08
N ARG A 88 10.37 0.45 1.29
CA ARG A 88 11.07 -0.48 2.20
C ARG A 88 12.46 -0.90 1.71
N ASN A 89 12.71 -0.89 0.40
CA ASN A 89 13.91 -1.49 -0.19
C ASN A 89 14.91 -0.45 -0.75
N LEU A 90 14.42 0.72 -1.19
CA LEU A 90 15.26 1.73 -1.85
C LEU A 90 15.60 2.91 -0.92
N CYS A 91 14.72 3.25 0.01
CA CYS A 91 14.82 4.49 0.78
C CYS A 91 15.66 4.38 2.06
N ASN A 92 16.31 3.22 2.30
CA ASN A 92 17.11 2.94 3.50
C ASN A 92 16.37 3.22 4.82
N ILE A 93 15.02 3.12 4.82
CA ILE A 93 14.19 3.33 6.01
C ILE A 93 14.43 2.14 6.96
N PRO A 94 14.89 2.38 8.21
CA PRO A 94 15.08 1.32 9.17
C PRO A 94 13.75 0.61 9.44
N LYS A 95 13.76 -0.72 9.43
CA LYS A 95 12.57 -1.50 9.79
C LYS A 95 12.13 -1.15 11.22
N HIS A 96 10.81 -1.15 11.45
CA HIS A 96 10.26 -1.07 12.80
C HIS A 96 10.63 -2.34 13.60
N LYS A 97 10.36 -2.33 14.91
CA LYS A 97 10.81 -3.38 15.85
C LYS A 97 10.44 -4.81 15.42
N ASN A 98 9.22 -5.00 14.93
CA ASN A 98 8.71 -6.31 14.49
C ASN A 98 9.11 -6.66 13.05
N GLY A 99 9.74 -5.73 12.32
CA GLY A 99 10.17 -5.91 10.94
C GLY A 99 9.06 -5.78 9.91
N TRP A 100 9.44 -5.35 8.70
CA TRP A 100 8.56 -5.21 7.55
C TRP A 100 7.73 -6.46 7.31
N GLY A 101 6.44 -6.27 7.03
CA GLY A 101 5.54 -7.39 6.79
C GLY A 101 4.69 -7.79 7.99
N ASN A 102 5.06 -7.37 9.20
CA ASN A 102 4.41 -7.71 10.45
C ASN A 102 3.70 -6.49 11.06
N ASP A 103 2.73 -6.74 11.94
CA ASP A 103 2.07 -5.65 12.66
C ASP A 103 3.07 -4.85 13.51
N PRO A 104 3.07 -3.51 13.41
CA PRO A 104 3.88 -2.67 14.28
C PRO A 104 3.29 -2.64 15.70
N ASP A 105 4.13 -2.32 16.69
CA ASP A 105 3.63 -2.01 18.04
C ASP A 105 2.68 -0.80 17.97
N PRO A 106 1.52 -0.82 18.66
CA PRO A 106 0.58 0.30 18.65
C PRO A 106 1.22 1.65 18.99
N ASN A 107 2.28 1.67 19.81
CA ASN A 107 2.98 2.90 20.23
C ASN A 107 4.17 3.26 19.33
N ASP A 108 4.54 2.41 18.37
CA ASP A 108 5.64 2.68 17.45
C ASP A 108 5.20 3.70 16.38
N MET A 109 5.64 4.94 16.53
CA MET A 109 5.36 6.04 15.60
C MET A 109 6.47 6.24 14.56
N SER A 110 7.37 5.27 14.37
CA SER A 110 8.42 5.36 13.35
C SER A 110 7.83 5.44 11.93
N LEU A 111 8.62 5.98 11.01
CA LEU A 111 8.23 6.06 9.60
C LEU A 111 7.88 4.68 9.03
N ALA A 112 8.67 3.65 9.35
CA ALA A 112 8.42 2.29 8.90
C ALA A 112 7.10 1.73 9.44
N ALA A 113 6.82 1.91 10.73
CA ALA A 113 5.57 1.46 11.34
C ALA A 113 4.35 2.14 10.69
N ASN A 114 4.44 3.43 10.36
CA ASN A 114 3.34 4.16 9.73
C ASN A 114 3.12 3.79 8.25
N ILE A 115 4.19 3.52 7.50
CA ILE A 115 4.09 2.92 6.15
C ILE A 115 3.42 1.53 6.24
N GLU A 116 3.81 0.73 7.22
CA GLU A 116 3.27 -0.61 7.46
C GLU A 116 1.76 -0.57 7.80
N ARG A 117 1.32 0.39 8.64
CA ARG A 117 -0.11 0.60 8.95
C ARG A 117 -0.96 0.87 7.71
N ILE A 118 -0.47 1.71 6.78
CA ILE A 118 -1.17 1.98 5.51
C ILE A 118 -1.31 0.69 4.69
N ARG A 119 -0.23 -0.11 4.58
CA ARG A 119 -0.26 -1.40 3.88
C ARG A 119 -1.27 -2.36 4.52
N ILE A 120 -1.27 -2.49 5.85
CA ILE A 120 -2.19 -3.38 6.57
C ILE A 120 -3.64 -2.97 6.33
N CYS A 121 -3.97 -1.67 6.43
CA CYS A 121 -5.31 -1.18 6.16
C CYS A 121 -5.76 -1.50 4.72
N ARG A 122 -4.85 -1.31 3.74
CA ARG A 122 -5.08 -1.68 2.34
C ARG A 122 -5.34 -3.17 2.17
N ASN A 123 -4.55 -4.01 2.82
CA ASN A 123 -4.72 -5.47 2.75
C ASN A 123 -6.03 -5.94 3.38
N ARG A 124 -6.44 -5.35 4.51
CA ARG A 124 -7.72 -5.66 5.15
C ARG A 124 -8.90 -5.41 4.20
N LEU A 125 -8.91 -4.26 3.54
CA LEU A 125 -9.96 -3.93 2.57
C LEU A 125 -9.87 -4.74 1.27
N GLY A 126 -8.67 -4.98 0.74
CA GLY A 126 -8.49 -5.78 -0.48
C GLY A 126 -8.81 -7.27 -0.29
N HIS A 127 -8.80 -7.75 0.96
CA HIS A 127 -9.20 -9.12 1.31
C HIS A 127 -10.71 -9.28 1.54
N ALA A 128 -11.42 -8.19 1.86
CA ALA A 128 -12.84 -8.25 2.20
C ALA A 128 -13.66 -8.80 1.03
N LEU A 129 -14.28 -9.97 1.23
CA LEU A 129 -15.02 -10.69 0.19
C LEU A 129 -16.34 -10.02 -0.18
N ASP A 130 -16.95 -9.30 0.77
CA ASP A 130 -18.24 -8.63 0.66
C ASP A 130 -18.13 -7.11 0.54
N PHE A 131 -16.88 -6.58 0.50
CA PHE A 131 -16.56 -5.15 0.48
C PHE A 131 -17.42 -4.32 1.43
N SER A 132 -17.60 -4.83 2.65
CA SER A 132 -18.35 -4.18 3.71
C SER A 132 -17.43 -3.89 4.90
N LEU A 133 -17.67 -2.77 5.59
CA LEU A 133 -16.99 -2.45 6.85
C LEU A 133 -18.02 -2.02 7.89
N SER A 134 -18.05 -2.72 9.02
CA SER A 134 -18.80 -2.24 10.18
C SER A 134 -18.29 -0.87 10.64
N ASP A 135 -19.12 -0.12 11.37
CA ASP A 135 -18.69 1.18 11.92
C ASP A 135 -17.46 1.05 12.83
N LEU A 136 -17.33 -0.06 13.57
CA LEU A 136 -16.17 -0.32 14.41
C LEU A 136 -14.91 -0.49 13.56
N GLU A 137 -14.94 -1.35 12.54
CA GLU A 137 -13.78 -1.58 11.66
C GLU A 137 -13.41 -0.34 10.86
N PHE A 138 -14.41 0.41 10.40
CA PHE A 138 -14.21 1.68 9.73
C PHE A 138 -13.49 2.68 10.64
N ASN A 139 -13.91 2.81 11.89
CA ASN A 139 -13.27 3.69 12.85
C ASN A 139 -11.83 3.25 13.17
N ASP A 140 -11.58 1.95 13.30
CA ASP A 140 -10.24 1.41 13.53
C ASP A 140 -9.29 1.69 12.35
N ILE A 141 -9.74 1.38 11.12
CA ILE A 141 -8.99 1.66 9.89
C ILE A 141 -8.71 3.16 9.79
N TRP A 142 -9.73 3.99 10.02
CA TRP A 142 -9.58 5.44 9.90
C TRP A 142 -8.60 6.01 10.93
N SER A 143 -8.66 5.54 12.17
CA SER A 143 -7.75 5.95 13.24
C SER A 143 -6.30 5.57 12.90
N SER A 144 -6.10 4.35 12.40
CA SER A 144 -4.79 3.87 11.95
C SER A 144 -4.24 4.70 10.80
N ILE A 145 -5.06 4.98 9.77
CA ILE A 145 -4.68 5.82 8.63
C ILE A 145 -4.36 7.25 9.10
N SER A 146 -5.21 7.84 9.93
CA SER A 146 -5.05 9.21 10.39
C SER A 146 -3.75 9.38 11.19
N THR A 147 -3.45 8.43 12.06
CA THR A 147 -2.17 8.39 12.80
C THR A 147 -0.99 8.31 11.84
N ALA A 148 -1.02 7.36 10.90
CA ALA A 148 0.07 7.16 9.94
C ALA A 148 0.31 8.42 9.08
N VAL A 149 -0.76 9.01 8.57
CA VAL A 149 -0.70 10.21 7.71
C VAL A 149 -0.13 11.40 8.46
N ILE A 150 -0.50 11.60 9.73
CA ILE A 150 0.05 12.69 10.55
C ILE A 150 1.56 12.52 10.73
N GLU A 151 2.02 11.32 11.09
CA GLU A 151 3.46 11.08 11.31
C GLU A 151 4.28 11.21 10.03
N ILE A 152 3.76 10.72 8.89
CA ILE A 152 4.43 10.88 7.60
C ILE A 152 4.45 12.37 7.17
N ASP A 153 3.38 13.13 7.43
CA ASP A 153 3.36 14.57 7.15
C ASP A 153 4.41 15.35 7.95
N LYS A 154 4.72 14.92 9.18
CA LYS A 154 5.82 15.50 9.98
C LYS A 154 7.18 15.25 9.33
N VAL A 155 7.42 14.04 8.83
CA VAL A 155 8.67 13.69 8.12
C VAL A 155 8.81 14.54 6.86
N LEU A 156 7.73 14.65 6.07
CA LEU A 156 7.69 15.44 4.84
C LEU A 156 7.67 16.96 5.05
N LYS A 157 7.47 17.43 6.29
CA LYS A 157 7.25 18.85 6.62
C LYS A 157 6.15 19.49 5.75
N SER A 158 5.12 18.72 5.43
CA SER A 158 4.06 19.08 4.47
C SER A 158 2.95 19.98 5.05
N ASN A 159 3.10 20.45 6.29
CA ASN A 159 2.12 21.26 7.02
C ASN A 159 0.71 20.64 7.07
N GLN A 160 0.67 19.33 7.35
CA GLN A 160 -0.56 18.53 7.48
C GLN A 160 -1.44 18.52 6.21
N LYS A 161 -0.83 18.71 5.03
CA LYS A 161 -1.53 18.68 3.73
C LYS A 161 -2.36 17.40 3.58
N HIS A 162 -1.73 16.24 3.72
CA HIS A 162 -2.40 14.95 3.48
C HIS A 162 -3.40 14.64 4.58
N LYS A 163 -3.12 15.01 5.84
CA LYS A 163 -4.10 14.90 6.92
C LYS A 163 -5.40 15.63 6.58
N LYS A 164 -5.32 16.87 6.08
CA LYS A 164 -6.49 17.65 5.68
C LYS A 164 -7.26 16.96 4.56
N ASP A 165 -6.56 16.41 3.57
CA ASP A 165 -7.18 15.65 2.48
C ASP A 165 -7.91 14.40 2.99
N VAL A 166 -7.32 13.67 3.96
CA VAL A 166 -7.97 12.53 4.63
C VAL A 166 -9.22 12.97 5.37
N ASP A 167 -9.11 13.96 6.27
CA ASP A 167 -10.24 14.45 7.07
C ASP A 167 -11.42 14.88 6.20
N ASN A 168 -11.13 15.57 5.09
CA ASN A 168 -12.12 16.04 4.12
C ASN A 168 -12.95 14.92 3.49
N LEU A 169 -12.43 13.70 3.44
CA LEU A 169 -13.08 12.55 2.83
C LEU A 169 -13.96 11.74 3.78
N ARG A 170 -13.82 11.92 5.11
CA ARG A 170 -14.49 11.08 6.12
C ARG A 170 -16.00 11.05 5.98
N TYR A 171 -16.58 12.20 5.63
CA TYR A 171 -18.03 12.39 5.58
C TYR A 171 -18.55 12.62 4.16
N LYS A 172 -17.70 12.45 3.14
CA LYS A 172 -18.15 12.62 1.75
C LYS A 172 -19.09 11.48 1.36
N SER A 173 -20.04 11.80 0.49
CA SER A 173 -20.88 10.78 -0.14
C SER A 173 -20.02 9.86 -1.00
N MET A 174 -20.49 8.61 -1.11
CA MET A 174 -19.93 7.60 -2.00
C MET A 174 -21.05 7.18 -2.94
N ASP A 175 -20.86 7.35 -4.25
CA ASP A 175 -21.72 6.70 -5.22
C ASP A 175 -21.22 5.28 -5.50
N SER A 176 -22.09 4.46 -6.09
CA SER A 176 -21.81 3.05 -6.34
C SER A 176 -20.67 2.84 -7.34
N GLU A 177 -20.52 3.71 -8.35
CA GLU A 177 -19.50 3.57 -9.38
C GLU A 177 -18.10 3.81 -8.80
N MET A 178 -17.95 4.88 -8.00
CA MET A 178 -16.72 5.13 -7.25
C MET A 178 -16.39 3.99 -6.28
N ALA A 179 -17.40 3.46 -5.57
CA ALA A 179 -17.19 2.35 -4.64
C ALA A 179 -16.66 1.10 -5.35
N SER A 180 -17.29 0.68 -6.46
CA SER A 180 -16.85 -0.46 -7.26
C SER A 180 -15.45 -0.25 -7.85
N TYR A 181 -15.16 0.95 -8.35
CA TYR A 181 -13.81 1.26 -8.85
C TYR A 181 -12.74 1.06 -7.76
N PHE A 182 -12.99 1.54 -6.54
CA PHE A 182 -12.02 1.39 -5.45
C PHE A 182 -11.92 -0.05 -4.95
N GLU A 183 -13.03 -0.77 -4.86
CA GLU A 183 -13.07 -2.20 -4.53
C GLU A 183 -12.20 -3.02 -5.48
N GLU A 184 -12.48 -2.91 -6.78
CA GLU A 184 -11.78 -3.67 -7.82
C GLU A 184 -10.28 -3.39 -7.79
N ASN A 185 -9.88 -2.13 -7.61
CA ASN A 185 -8.46 -1.77 -7.51
C ASN A 185 -7.78 -2.34 -6.28
N LEU A 186 -8.45 -2.34 -5.11
CA LEU A 186 -7.88 -2.91 -3.90
C LEU A 186 -7.76 -4.43 -3.96
N GLN A 187 -8.81 -5.11 -4.43
CA GLN A 187 -8.82 -6.55 -4.60
C GLN A 187 -7.78 -6.99 -5.63
N ARG A 188 -7.63 -6.25 -6.74
CA ARG A 188 -6.59 -6.51 -7.74
C ARG A 188 -5.18 -6.42 -7.13
N GLN A 189 -4.84 -5.31 -6.48
CA GLN A 189 -3.54 -5.14 -5.83
C GLN A 189 -3.27 -6.21 -4.76
N TYR A 190 -4.30 -6.60 -4.01
CA TYR A 190 -4.18 -7.65 -2.99
C TYR A 190 -3.95 -9.05 -3.60
N LYS A 191 -4.68 -9.40 -4.66
CA LYS A 191 -4.49 -10.66 -5.40
C LYS A 191 -3.11 -10.75 -6.03
N GLU A 192 -2.65 -9.68 -6.67
CA GLU A 192 -1.30 -9.57 -7.23
C GLU A 192 -0.23 -9.79 -6.15
N ASP A 193 -0.38 -9.19 -4.96
CA ASP A 193 0.55 -9.40 -3.85
C ASP A 193 0.57 -10.83 -3.33
N ILE A 194 -0.58 -11.50 -3.25
CA ILE A 194 -0.66 -12.92 -2.85
C ILE A 194 0.04 -13.80 -3.87
N GLU A 195 -0.25 -13.59 -5.16
CA GLU A 195 0.34 -14.35 -6.25
C GLU A 195 1.87 -14.24 -6.22
N ILE A 196 2.38 -13.01 -6.09
CA ILE A 196 3.82 -12.75 -5.96
C ILE A 196 4.40 -13.47 -4.72
N LYS A 197 3.71 -13.42 -3.57
CA LYS A 197 4.14 -14.13 -2.35
C LYS A 197 4.16 -15.66 -2.54
N SER A 198 3.18 -16.24 -3.23
CA SER A 198 3.13 -17.68 -3.52
C SER A 198 4.34 -18.09 -4.38
N GLN A 199 4.56 -17.38 -5.48
CA GLN A 199 5.69 -17.64 -6.38
C GLN A 199 7.06 -17.51 -5.68
N ILE A 200 7.19 -16.55 -4.74
CA ILE A 200 8.38 -16.42 -3.89
C ILE A 200 8.57 -17.67 -3.01
N SER A 201 7.51 -18.10 -2.33
CA SER A 201 7.54 -19.27 -1.43
C SER A 201 7.90 -20.55 -2.18
N GLU A 202 7.30 -20.76 -3.35
CA GLU A 202 7.60 -21.90 -4.22
C GLU A 202 9.05 -21.90 -4.68
N SER A 203 9.57 -20.75 -5.12
CA SER A 203 10.96 -20.59 -5.54
C SER A 203 11.95 -20.91 -4.41
N HIS A 204 11.67 -20.48 -3.17
CA HIS A 204 12.51 -20.82 -2.02
C HIS A 204 12.48 -22.32 -1.69
N ASN A 205 11.33 -22.97 -1.79
CA ASN A 205 11.21 -24.42 -1.57
C ASN A 205 11.99 -25.23 -2.60
N VAL A 206 12.00 -24.83 -3.87
CA VAL A 206 12.79 -25.50 -4.93
C VAL A 206 14.29 -25.37 -4.64
N LEU A 207 14.76 -24.18 -4.27
CA LEU A 207 16.17 -23.93 -3.95
C LEU A 207 16.63 -24.73 -2.72
N GLY A 208 15.79 -24.84 -1.68
CA GLY A 208 16.11 -25.65 -0.49
C GLY A 208 16.31 -27.13 -0.83
N LYS A 209 15.41 -27.70 -1.64
CA LYS A 209 15.51 -29.10 -2.08
C LYS A 209 16.73 -29.39 -2.97
N GLN A 210 17.21 -28.40 -3.72
CA GLN A 210 18.42 -28.54 -4.54
C GLN A 210 19.70 -28.52 -3.71
N LEU A 211 19.71 -27.83 -2.56
CA LEU A 211 20.86 -27.77 -1.65
C LEU A 211 20.94 -29.00 -0.73
N ASP A 212 19.80 -29.55 -0.30
CA ASP A 212 19.76 -30.75 0.55
C ASP A 212 20.06 -32.06 -0.21
N GLY A 213 20.08 -32.00 -1.55
CA GLY A 213 20.40 -33.12 -2.44
C GLY A 213 21.85 -33.16 -2.93
N MET A 214 22.71 -32.25 -2.44
CA MET A 214 24.16 -32.18 -2.72
C MET A 214 24.96 -32.61 -1.49
#